data_AF-A0AAU1VIC4-F1
#
_entry.id   AF-A0AAU1VIC4-F1
#
_cell.length_a   1.000
_cell.length_b   1.000
_cell.length_c   1.000
_cell.angle_alpha   90.00
_cell.angle_beta   90.00
_cell.angle_gamma   90.00
#
_symmetry.space_group_name_H-M   'P 1'
#
loop_
_entity.id
_entity.type
_entity.pdbx_description
1 polymer ?
#
loop_
_entity_poly.entity_id
_entity_poly.type
_entity_poly.pdbx_seq_one_letter_code
_entity_poly.pdbx_strand_id
1 'polypeptide(L)'
;MRMSRKAVQAAVTAAALGGSMIISVTPAAAATTAPTCIGRMVTQTTDGFDVLLTNRCGGTRSVKVVVSLAPDSSCYVMSKGTNALYVYHGILGNYDRTVNC
;
A
#
# COMPACT_ATOMS: atom_id res chain seq x y z
N MET A 1 2.34 -28.67 -21.99
CA MET A 1 0.93 -28.92 -22.39
C MET A 1 0.17 -29.35 -21.14
N ARG A 2 -0.95 -28.77 -20.68
CA ARG A 2 -1.81 -27.65 -21.09
C ARG A 2 -2.39 -27.05 -19.79
N MET A 3 -2.28 -25.74 -19.62
CA MET A 3 -2.97 -24.97 -18.58
C MET A 3 -4.50 -25.10 -18.74
N SER A 4 -5.18 -25.47 -17.67
CA SER A 4 -6.64 -25.50 -17.57
C SER A 4 -7.17 -24.07 -17.40
N ARG A 5 -7.78 -23.57 -18.48
CA ARG A 5 -8.51 -22.30 -18.55
C ARG A 5 -9.82 -22.43 -17.75
N LYS A 6 -10.04 -21.58 -16.75
CA LYS A 6 -11.40 -21.17 -16.38
C LYS A 6 -11.51 -19.66 -16.60
N ALA A 7 -12.39 -19.36 -17.54
CA ALA A 7 -12.72 -18.06 -18.07
C ALA A 7 -13.43 -17.19 -17.03
N VAL A 8 -13.10 -15.90 -17.01
CA VAL A 8 -14.12 -14.85 -16.88
C VAL A 8 -13.76 -13.79 -17.91
N GLN A 9 -14.45 -13.82 -19.04
CA GLN A 9 -14.42 -12.75 -20.03
C GLN A 9 -15.16 -11.55 -19.43
N ALA A 10 -14.45 -10.44 -19.22
CA ALA A 10 -15.09 -9.16 -18.99
C ALA A 10 -15.51 -8.59 -20.35
N ALA A 11 -16.74 -8.90 -20.79
CA ALA A 11 -17.37 -8.18 -21.88
C ALA A 11 -17.82 -6.82 -21.33
N VAL A 12 -17.17 -5.74 -21.74
CA VAL A 12 -17.63 -4.38 -21.47
C VAL A 12 -17.97 -3.75 -22.81
N THR A 13 -19.20 -3.95 -23.26
CA THR A 13 -19.80 -3.17 -24.34
C THR A 13 -20.94 -2.35 -23.77
N ALA A 14 -20.66 -1.07 -23.56
CA ALA A 14 -21.67 -0.02 -23.53
C ALA A 14 -21.02 1.27 -24.04
N ALA A 15 -21.10 1.48 -25.35
CA ALA A 15 -20.95 2.79 -25.95
C ALA A 15 -22.27 3.55 -25.74
N ALA A 16 -22.23 4.67 -25.04
CA ALA A 16 -23.31 5.65 -25.02
C ALA A 16 -22.71 7.04 -25.27
N LEU A 17 -23.12 7.62 -26.39
CA LEU A 17 -22.76 8.93 -26.89
C LEU A 17 -23.48 9.99 -26.04
N GLY A 18 -22.73 10.87 -25.37
CA GLY A 18 -23.29 12.00 -24.63
C GLY A 18 -22.22 12.64 -23.75
N GLY A 19 -21.88 13.90 -24.03
CA GLY A 19 -20.78 14.62 -23.39
C GLY A 19 -20.83 14.55 -21.87
N SER A 20 -19.88 13.87 -21.27
CA SER A 20 -19.63 13.79 -19.83
C SER A 20 -18.24 13.23 -19.66
N MET A 21 -17.39 13.92 -18.90
CA MET A 21 -15.99 13.54 -18.69
C MET A 21 -15.94 12.12 -18.09
N ILE A 22 -15.41 11.15 -18.85
CA ILE A 22 -15.21 9.79 -18.36
C ILE A 22 -14.04 9.83 -17.38
N ILE A 23 -14.33 10.03 -16.09
CA ILE A 23 -13.36 9.84 -15.03
C ILE A 23 -13.20 8.32 -14.90
N SER A 24 -12.22 7.75 -15.61
CA SER A 24 -11.85 6.35 -15.45
C SER A 24 -11.26 6.15 -14.06
N VAL A 25 -12.11 5.78 -13.10
CA VAL A 25 -11.67 5.42 -11.76
C VAL A 25 -11.00 4.05 -11.86
N THR A 26 -9.67 4.02 -11.99
CA THR A 26 -8.92 2.77 -11.89
C THR A 26 -9.20 2.14 -10.52
N PRO A 27 -9.68 0.88 -10.45
CA PRO A 27 -9.87 0.22 -9.18
C PRO A 27 -8.51 0.13 -8.47
N ALA A 28 -8.43 0.70 -7.27
CA ALA A 28 -7.26 0.53 -6.43
C ALA A 28 -7.10 -0.96 -6.15
N ALA A 29 -6.01 -1.56 -6.65
CA ALA A 29 -5.67 -2.93 -6.28
C ALA A 29 -5.63 -3.02 -4.75
N ALA A 30 -6.34 -3.99 -4.18
CA ALA A 30 -6.41 -4.15 -2.74
C ALA A 30 -4.99 -4.35 -2.19
N ALA A 31 -4.48 -3.34 -1.50
CA ALA A 31 -3.17 -3.40 -0.89
C ALA A 31 -3.17 -4.53 0.15
N THR A 32 -2.34 -5.55 -0.08
CA THR A 32 -2.26 -6.71 0.81
C THR A 32 -1.42 -6.37 2.03
N THR A 33 -1.76 -6.92 3.19
CA THR A 33 -0.99 -6.72 4.42
C THR A 33 0.48 -7.12 4.18
N ALA A 34 1.41 -6.28 4.62
CA ALA A 34 2.83 -6.59 4.45
C ALA A 34 3.22 -7.85 5.24
N PRO A 35 4.15 -8.67 4.72
CA PRO A 35 4.51 -9.95 5.32
C PRO A 35 5.09 -9.77 6.72
N THR A 36 4.98 -10.81 7.54
CA THR A 36 5.39 -10.80 8.97
C THR A 36 6.88 -10.58 9.20
N CYS A 37 7.71 -10.87 8.20
CA CYS A 37 9.15 -10.59 8.23
C CYS A 37 9.50 -9.09 8.07
N ILE A 38 8.52 -8.22 7.81
CA ILE A 38 8.68 -6.76 7.92
C ILE A 38 8.41 -6.36 9.36
N GLY A 39 9.47 -6.02 10.09
CA GLY A 39 9.38 -5.46 11.43
C GLY A 39 8.82 -4.04 11.38
N ARG A 40 7.99 -3.70 12.38
CA ARG A 40 7.42 -2.36 12.57
C ARG A 40 7.60 -1.99 14.03
N MET A 41 8.19 -0.84 14.30
CA MET A 41 8.21 -0.23 15.62
C MET A 41 7.54 1.13 15.50
N VAL A 42 6.41 1.29 16.19
CA VAL A 42 5.63 2.53 16.18
C VAL A 42 5.91 3.27 17.48
N THR A 43 6.25 4.55 17.38
CA THR A 43 6.53 5.40 18.53
C THR A 43 5.69 6.66 18.42
N GLN A 44 4.79 6.87 19.38
CA GLN A 44 4.02 8.10 19.45
C GLN A 44 4.92 9.25 19.89
N THR A 45 4.75 10.41 19.27
CA THR A 45 5.39 11.67 19.68
C THR A 45 4.31 12.66 20.08
N THR A 46 4.70 13.77 20.73
CA THR A 46 3.73 14.80 21.11
C THR A 46 3.00 15.40 19.89
N ASP A 47 3.67 15.40 18.73
CA ASP A 47 3.19 16.02 17.50
C ASP A 47 2.89 15.00 16.39
N GLY A 48 2.71 13.72 16.72
CA GLY A 48 2.39 12.67 15.74
C GLY A 48 2.96 11.30 16.11
N PHE A 49 3.62 10.65 15.15
CA PHE A 49 4.22 9.32 15.36
C PHE A 49 5.31 8.98 14.35
N ASP A 50 6.18 8.07 14.75
CA ASP A 50 7.24 7.50 13.92
C ASP A 50 6.99 6.01 13.71
N VAL A 51 7.34 5.51 12.53
CA VAL A 51 7.33 4.08 12.20
C VAL A 51 8.68 3.69 11.64
N LEU A 52 9.46 2.93 12.42
CA LEU A 52 10.65 2.26 11.92
C LEU A 52 10.24 0.93 11.28
N LEU A 53 10.42 0.85 9.97
CA LEU A 53 10.27 -0.37 9.19
C LEU A 53 11.62 -1.07 9.06
N THR A 54 11.64 -2.39 9.25
CA THR A 54 12.84 -3.23 9.06
C THR A 54 12.52 -4.41 8.16
N ASN A 55 13.26 -4.57 7.07
CA ASN A 55 13.12 -5.75 6.22
C ASN A 55 13.96 -6.93 6.76
N ARG A 56 13.32 -7.88 7.44
CA ARG A 56 13.97 -9.14 7.88
C ARG A 56 13.67 -10.30 6.92
N CYS A 57 12.96 -10.04 5.82
CA CYS A 57 12.65 -11.04 4.81
C CYS A 57 13.90 -11.44 4.01
N GLY A 58 13.79 -12.55 3.28
CA GLY A 58 14.71 -12.83 2.18
C GLY A 58 14.46 -11.87 1.01
N GLY A 59 15.52 -11.21 0.54
CA GLY A 59 15.48 -10.33 -0.63
C GLY A 59 14.83 -8.96 -0.40
N THR A 60 14.57 -8.27 -1.51
CA THR A 60 13.98 -6.92 -1.52
C THR A 60 12.47 -6.97 -1.35
N ARG A 61 11.93 -6.01 -0.59
CA ARG A 61 10.50 -5.83 -0.35
C ARG A 61 10.12 -4.37 -0.54
N SER A 62 8.90 -4.15 -1.03
CA SER A 62 8.31 -2.82 -1.19
C SER A 62 7.08 -2.73 -0.30
N VAL A 63 7.07 -1.78 0.63
CA VAL A 63 5.96 -1.61 1.59
C VAL A 63 5.68 -0.14 1.84
N LYS A 64 4.46 0.19 2.24
CA LYS A 64 4.10 1.54 2.70
C LYS A 64 3.33 1.51 4.02
N VAL A 65 3.38 2.61 4.74
CA VAL A 65 2.60 2.86 5.94
C VAL A 65 1.26 3.46 5.54
N VAL A 66 0.19 2.84 6.00
CA VAL A 66 -1.18 3.35 5.89
C VAL A 66 -1.48 4.18 7.13
N VAL A 67 -1.98 5.39 6.90
CA VAL A 67 -2.32 6.32 7.98
C VAL A 67 -3.81 6.61 7.91
N SER A 68 -4.52 6.43 9.02
CA SER A 68 -5.93 6.83 9.08
C SER A 68 -6.03 8.35 9.22
N LEU A 69 -7.03 8.95 8.58
CA LEU A 69 -7.31 10.40 8.63
C LEU A 69 -6.18 11.31 8.12
N ALA A 70 -5.18 10.75 7.44
CA ALA A 70 -4.11 11.46 6.77
C ALA A 70 -3.63 10.66 5.54
N PRO A 71 -2.82 11.26 4.64
CA PRO A 71 -2.24 10.52 3.52
C PRO A 71 -1.30 9.39 3.96
N ASP A 72 -1.32 8.30 3.20
CA ASP A 72 -0.35 7.20 3.32
C ASP A 72 1.08 7.67 3.00
N SER A 73 2.08 6.91 3.46
CA SER A 73 3.46 7.11 3.01
C SER A 73 3.63 6.69 1.54
N SER A 74 4.74 7.15 0.94
CA SER A 74 5.28 6.52 -0.26
C SER A 74 5.71 5.07 0.00
N CYS A 75 5.93 4.30 -1.06
CA CYS A 75 6.51 2.97 -0.96
C CYS A 75 8.00 3.04 -0.62
N TYR A 76 8.40 2.29 0.40
CA TYR A 76 9.78 2.06 0.78
C TYR A 76 10.26 0.74 0.19
N VAL A 77 11.24 0.82 -0.70
CA VAL A 77 11.92 -0.35 -1.25
C VAL A 77 13.14 -0.66 -0.38
N MET A 78 13.09 -1.76 0.36
CA MET A 78 14.11 -2.14 1.33
C MET A 78 14.76 -3.44 0.94
N SER A 79 16.09 -3.47 0.86
CA SER A 79 16.88 -4.71 0.75
C SER A 79 16.86 -5.47 2.10
N LYS A 80 17.24 -6.74 2.08
CA LYS A 80 17.34 -7.55 3.32
C LYS A 80 18.24 -6.85 4.34
N GLY A 81 17.75 -6.76 5.58
CA GLY A 81 18.45 -6.17 6.72
C GLY A 81 18.43 -4.64 6.78
N THR A 82 17.83 -3.97 5.81
CA THR A 82 17.74 -2.50 5.79
C THR A 82 16.48 -1.98 6.48
N ASN A 83 16.54 -0.71 6.87
CA ASN A 83 15.47 0.00 7.54
C ASN A 83 14.99 1.19 6.73
N ALA A 84 13.75 1.59 6.95
CA ALA A 84 13.19 2.86 6.53
C ALA A 84 12.43 3.49 7.69
N LEU A 85 12.56 4.80 7.85
CA LEU A 85 11.83 5.57 8.86
C LEU A 85 10.74 6.38 8.16
N TYR A 86 9.51 6.20 8.62
CA TYR A 86 8.41 7.09 8.32
C TYR A 86 8.16 7.98 9.54
N VAL A 87 8.06 9.29 9.32
CA VAL A 87 7.78 10.30 10.34
C VAL A 87 6.50 11.00 9.93
N TYR A 88 5.50 10.98 10.80
CA TYR A 88 4.27 11.73 10.62
C TYR A 88 4.20 12.85 11.66
N HIS A 89 4.05 14.08 11.17
CA HIS A 89 3.74 15.25 11.97
C HIS A 89 2.28 15.65 11.76
N GLY A 90 1.48 15.57 12.80
CA GLY A 90 0.08 15.96 12.78
C GLY A 90 -0.72 15.29 13.90
N ILE A 91 -1.84 15.92 14.27
CA ILE A 91 -2.65 15.51 15.42
C ILE A 91 -3.73 14.49 15.02
N LEU A 92 -4.20 14.55 13.77
CA LEU A 92 -5.34 13.74 13.30
C LEU A 92 -4.95 12.33 12.84
N GLY A 93 -3.72 12.17 12.36
CA GLY A 93 -3.28 10.96 11.68
C GLY A 93 -2.84 9.88 12.66
N ASN A 94 -3.25 8.64 12.42
CA ASN A 94 -2.81 7.51 13.24
C ASN A 94 -2.25 6.40 12.36
N TYR A 95 -1.19 5.74 12.83
CA TYR A 95 -0.73 4.50 12.22
C TYR A 95 -1.87 3.48 12.21
N ASP A 96 -2.27 3.03 11.01
CA ASP A 96 -3.28 1.98 10.84
C ASP A 96 -2.59 0.63 10.63
N ARG A 97 -1.83 0.51 9.52
CA ARG A 97 -1.14 -0.73 9.17
C ARG A 97 0.01 -0.49 8.20
N THR A 98 0.77 -1.55 7.91
CA THR A 98 1.74 -1.58 6.82
C THR A 98 1.27 -2.55 5.74
N VAL A 99 1.29 -2.13 4.49
CA VAL A 99 0.85 -2.93 3.33
C VAL A 99 1.96 -3.07 2.30
N ASN A 100 1.86 -4.09 1.45
CA ASN A 100 2.70 -4.22 0.28
C ASN A 100 2.36 -3.12 -0.73
N CYS A 101 3.41 -2.69 -1.42
CA CYS A 101 3.33 -2.19 -2.77
C CYS A 101 3.76 -3.33 -3.70
#